data_AF-A0A381T6U5-F1
#
_entry.id   AF-A0A381T6U5-F1
#
_cell.length_a   1.000
_cell.length_b   1.000
_cell.length_c   1.000
_cell.angle_alpha   90.00
_cell.angle_beta   90.00
_cell.angle_gamma   90.00
#
_symmetry.space_group_name_H-M   'P 1'
#
loop_
_entity.id
_entity.type
_entity.pdbx_description
1 polymer ?
#
loop_
_entity_poly.entity_id
_entity_poly.type
_entity_poly.pdbx_seq_one_letter_code
_entity_poly.pdbx_strand_id
1 'polypeptide(L)'
;MPYLGTAPTPFASPETFEDIFPITSPQSVFTLTKNVVSESDIIVSINGVIQHGPAHILSGDGNKTLTLDNDLIANDELRVLHLGFKAVSINTGAPDDLSVTTQKITANAVETLQIADDAVTGPKIDDGAISANHINSSLSLAGPSYGSNSIIRTNAKNISENIIFDENTNGMTVGPITIDPTYYVTVSSGSTWTII
;
A
#
# COMPACT_ATOMS: atom_id res chain seq x y z
N MET A 1 15.68 24.96 -4.72
CA MET A 1 14.86 24.22 -5.71
C MET A 1 13.56 23.84 -5.03
N PRO A 2 12.38 24.04 -5.64
CA PRO A 2 11.10 23.69 -5.02
C PRO A 2 11.01 22.16 -4.88
N TYR A 3 10.53 21.70 -3.72
CA TYR A 3 10.41 20.28 -3.41
C TYR A 3 9.21 19.70 -4.18
N LEU A 4 9.43 18.67 -5.00
CA LEU A 4 8.36 17.94 -5.70
C LEU A 4 7.78 16.88 -4.76
N GLY A 5 6.75 17.23 -3.98
CA GLY A 5 6.03 16.35 -3.07
C GLY A 5 5.57 17.05 -1.78
N THR A 6 4.70 16.42 -0.99
CA THR A 6 4.43 16.85 0.39
C THR A 6 5.75 16.83 1.16
N ALA A 7 6.16 17.98 1.71
CA ALA A 7 7.35 18.06 2.54
C ALA A 7 7.28 16.95 3.62
N PRO A 8 8.38 16.21 3.87
CA PRO A 8 8.43 15.31 5.00
C PRO A 8 7.98 16.09 6.24
N THR A 9 7.05 15.54 7.02
CA THR A 9 6.79 16.09 8.35
C THR A 9 8.15 16.21 9.02
N PRO A 10 8.57 17.41 9.45
CA PRO A 10 9.85 17.55 10.11
C PRO A 10 9.89 16.50 11.21
N PHE A 11 10.97 15.71 11.27
CA PHE A 11 11.25 14.90 12.44
C PHE A 11 10.97 15.80 13.64
N ALA A 12 10.04 15.40 14.51
CA ALA A 12 9.79 16.13 15.74
C ALA A 12 11.17 16.25 16.39
N SER A 13 11.74 17.45 16.37
CA SER A 13 13.09 17.67 16.85
C SER A 13 13.08 17.17 18.29
N PRO A 14 14.08 16.38 18.73
CA PRO A 14 14.16 16.00 20.12
C PRO A 14 14.27 17.29 20.94
N GLU A 15 13.16 17.74 21.50
CA GLU A 15 13.10 18.87 22.41
C GLU A 15 13.34 18.29 23.80
N THR A 16 14.55 18.46 24.31
CA THR A 16 14.81 18.26 25.73
C THR A 16 13.99 19.28 26.50
N PHE A 17 13.09 18.81 27.36
CA PHE A 17 12.17 19.64 28.14
C PHE A 17 12.32 19.29 29.61
N GLU A 18 12.16 20.25 30.51
CA GLU A 18 12.27 20.01 31.95
C GLU A 18 11.02 20.52 32.68
N ASP A 19 10.39 19.63 33.44
CA ASP A 19 9.40 20.00 34.43
C ASP A 19 10.11 20.34 35.75
N ILE A 20 9.82 21.51 36.33
CA ILE A 20 10.33 21.94 37.63
C ILE A 20 9.13 22.19 38.55
N PHE A 21 9.10 21.50 39.69
CA PHE A 21 7.99 21.59 40.64
C PHE A 21 8.42 22.36 41.90
N PRO A 22 7.89 23.57 42.14
CA PRO A 22 8.09 24.27 43.41
C PRO A 22 7.26 23.61 44.50
N ILE A 23 7.91 23.08 45.55
CA ILE A 23 7.22 22.43 46.66
C ILE A 23 6.92 23.45 47.77
N THR A 24 5.64 23.76 47.97
CA THR A 24 5.16 24.71 48.99
C THR A 24 4.39 24.04 50.13
N SER A 25 3.95 22.79 49.94
CA SER A 25 3.29 21.95 50.93
C SER A 25 3.63 20.48 50.68
N PRO A 26 3.53 19.60 51.70
CA PRO A 26 3.76 18.17 51.54
C PRO A 26 2.93 17.56 50.40
N GLN A 27 3.60 16.93 49.44
CA GLN A 27 2.97 16.22 48.32
C GLN A 27 3.92 15.18 47.71
N SER A 28 3.35 14.07 47.24
CA SER A 28 4.07 12.95 46.60
C SER A 28 3.62 12.71 45.16
N VAL A 29 2.59 13.41 44.67
CA VAL A 29 2.00 13.20 43.33
C VAL A 29 2.15 14.47 42.49
N PHE A 30 2.72 14.32 41.31
CA PHE A 30 3.02 15.41 40.37
C PHE A 30 2.51 15.08 38.98
N THR A 31 2.05 16.10 38.25
CA THR A 31 1.62 15.94 36.85
C THR A 31 2.66 16.56 35.93
N LEU A 32 3.33 15.73 35.14
CA LEU A 32 4.29 16.11 34.12
C LEU A 32 3.58 16.84 32.97
N THR A 33 4.28 17.76 32.30
CA THR A 33 3.70 18.55 31.20
C THR A 33 3.62 17.75 29.89
N LYS A 34 4.50 16.75 29.72
CA LYS A 34 4.62 15.91 28.50
C LYS A 34 4.39 14.44 28.80
N ASN A 35 3.97 13.69 27.78
CA ASN A 35 3.82 12.23 27.87
C ASN A 35 5.18 11.54 28.00
N VAL A 36 5.23 10.45 28.76
CA VAL A 36 6.41 9.60 28.96
C VAL A 36 6.10 8.21 28.38
N VAL A 37 6.90 7.72 27.43
CA VAL A 37 6.62 6.41 26.80
C VAL A 37 7.21 5.28 27.65
N SER A 38 8.39 5.49 28.20
CA SER A 38 9.10 4.60 29.12
C SER A 38 9.76 5.39 30.25
N GLU A 39 9.98 4.78 31.42
CA GLU A 39 10.72 5.40 32.53
C GLU A 39 12.13 5.87 32.11
N SER A 40 12.75 5.20 31.13
CA SER A 40 14.06 5.60 30.60
C SER A 40 14.05 6.88 29.77
N ASP A 41 12.87 7.43 29.44
CA ASP A 41 12.74 8.67 28.68
C ASP A 41 12.92 9.91 29.57
N ILE A 42 12.95 9.73 30.90
CA ILE A 42 13.06 10.81 31.87
C ILE A 42 14.20 10.59 32.87
N ILE A 43 14.70 11.68 33.43
CA ILE A 43 15.52 11.69 34.64
C ILE A 43 14.76 12.46 35.71
N VAL A 44 14.44 11.78 36.80
CA VAL A 44 13.84 12.39 37.99
C VAL A 44 14.95 12.71 38.99
N SER A 45 15.00 13.94 39.48
CA SER A 45 15.94 14.33 40.53
C SER A 45 15.26 15.14 41.63
N ILE A 46 15.65 14.86 42.88
CA ILE A 46 15.17 15.56 44.07
C ILE A 46 16.40 16.16 44.76
N ASN A 47 16.43 17.48 44.93
CA ASN A 47 17.57 18.19 45.53
C ASN A 47 18.92 17.84 44.89
N GLY A 48 18.92 17.59 43.58
CA GLY A 48 20.09 17.17 42.80
C GLY A 48 20.44 15.67 42.87
N VAL A 49 19.70 14.86 43.63
CA VAL A 49 19.88 13.41 43.70
C VAL A 49 18.96 12.71 42.70
N ILE A 50 19.54 11.99 41.75
CA ILE A 50 18.79 11.22 40.75
C ILE A 50 18.06 10.05 41.44
N GLN A 51 16.77 9.91 41.14
CA GLN A 51 15.93 8.82 41.60
C GLN A 51 15.94 7.68 40.59
N HIS A 52 15.94 6.44 41.06
CA HIS A 52 15.94 5.25 40.19
C HIS A 52 15.07 4.13 40.78
N GLY A 53 14.57 3.25 39.91
CA GLY A 53 13.80 2.07 40.30
C GLY A 53 12.49 2.42 41.03
N PRO A 54 12.06 1.65 42.05
CA PRO A 54 10.73 1.77 42.65
C PRO A 54 10.48 3.07 43.42
N ALA A 55 11.48 3.95 43.56
CA ALA A 55 11.36 5.24 44.24
C ALA A 55 10.32 6.18 43.60
N HIS A 56 9.93 5.90 42.35
CA HIS A 56 8.85 6.60 41.68
C HIS A 56 8.05 5.68 40.76
N ILE A 57 6.79 6.04 40.52
CA ILE A 57 5.87 5.35 39.62
C ILE A 57 5.29 6.36 38.65
N LEU A 58 5.25 6.00 37.36
CA LEU A 58 4.54 6.76 36.33
C LEU A 58 3.19 6.11 36.02
N SER A 59 2.14 6.91 35.91
CA SER A 59 0.77 6.43 35.64
C SER A 59 -0.09 7.51 34.95
N GLY A 60 -1.37 7.21 34.70
CA GLY A 60 -2.30 8.13 34.05
C GLY A 60 -2.18 8.17 32.53
N ASP A 61 -2.98 9.02 31.88
CA ASP A 61 -2.94 9.19 30.42
C ASP A 61 -1.57 9.72 29.98
N GLY A 62 -0.94 9.02 29.04
CA GLY A 62 0.43 9.30 28.59
C GLY A 62 1.50 9.17 29.68
N ASN A 63 1.26 8.44 30.78
CA ASN A 63 2.17 8.28 31.93
C ASN A 63 2.61 9.62 32.56
N LYS A 64 1.71 10.60 32.57
CA LYS A 64 2.00 11.95 33.07
C LYS A 64 1.96 12.10 34.59
N THR A 65 1.44 11.12 35.32
CA THR A 65 1.33 11.20 36.78
C THR A 65 2.55 10.53 37.43
N LEU A 66 3.48 11.33 37.95
CA LEU A 66 4.62 10.89 38.73
C LEU A 66 4.23 10.81 40.20
N THR A 67 4.36 9.63 40.80
CA THR A 67 4.14 9.40 42.24
C THR A 67 5.44 8.97 42.89
N LEU A 68 5.80 9.59 44.01
CA LEU A 68 6.96 9.26 44.84
C LEU A 68 6.52 8.46 46.07
N ASP A 69 7.43 7.66 46.65
CA ASP A 69 7.14 6.85 47.84
C ASP A 69 6.86 7.68 49.11
N ASN A 70 7.40 8.90 49.17
CA ASN A 70 7.26 9.81 50.31
C ASN A 70 6.92 11.22 49.83
N ASP A 71 6.26 11.99 50.69
CA ASP A 71 5.99 13.40 50.41
C ASP A 71 7.28 14.20 50.37
N LEU A 72 7.43 15.04 49.34
CA LEU A 72 8.38 16.14 49.35
C LEU A 72 7.85 17.25 50.23
N ILE A 73 8.74 17.89 50.99
CA ILE A 73 8.39 18.98 51.91
C ILE A 73 8.77 20.34 51.33
N ALA A 74 8.34 21.41 52.00
CA ALA A 74 8.62 22.77 51.55
C ALA A 74 10.13 23.01 51.36
N ASN A 75 10.49 23.61 50.23
CA ASN A 75 11.85 23.87 49.74
C ASN A 75 12.62 22.67 49.16
N ASP A 76 12.03 21.47 49.10
CA ASP A 76 12.57 20.44 48.21
C ASP A 76 12.42 20.90 46.74
N GLU A 77 13.40 20.54 45.93
CA GLU A 77 13.40 20.82 44.49
C GLU A 77 13.26 19.52 43.72
N LEU A 78 12.11 19.33 43.05
CA LEU A 78 11.88 18.22 42.12
C LEU A 78 12.03 18.72 40.69
N ARG A 79 12.94 18.07 39.95
CA ARG A 79 13.17 18.33 38.52
C ARG A 79 13.05 17.04 37.74
N VAL A 80 12.30 17.08 36.64
CA VAL A 80 12.09 15.95 35.74
C VAL A 80 12.50 16.35 34.34
N LEU A 81 13.67 15.87 33.92
CA LEU A 81 14.21 16.11 32.58
C LEU A 81 13.67 15.06 31.62
N HIS A 82 12.96 15.48 30.58
CA HIS A 82 12.56 14.65 29.45
C HIS A 82 13.70 14.61 28.44
N LEU A 83 14.23 13.41 28.19
CA LEU A 83 15.40 13.17 27.34
C LEU A 83 15.10 13.25 25.83
N GLY A 84 13.85 13.55 25.44
CA GLY A 84 13.47 13.85 24.07
C GLY A 84 13.52 12.66 23.09
N PHE A 85 13.88 11.46 23.56
CA PHE A 85 13.92 10.27 22.69
C PHE A 85 12.55 9.60 22.66
N LYS A 86 11.62 10.16 21.88
CA LYS A 86 10.52 9.32 21.39
C LYS A 86 11.15 8.37 20.38
N ALA A 87 11.21 7.07 20.68
CA ALA A 87 11.48 6.06 19.67
C ALA A 87 10.35 6.14 18.62
N VAL A 88 10.50 7.05 17.65
CA VAL A 88 9.75 6.97 16.42
C VAL A 88 10.22 5.68 15.80
N SER A 89 9.31 4.74 15.55
CA SER A 89 9.64 3.63 14.67
C SER A 89 10.08 4.27 13.37
N ILE A 90 11.39 4.30 13.12
CA ILE A 90 11.87 4.69 11.81
C ILE A 90 11.37 3.55 10.95
N ASN A 91 10.41 3.84 10.07
CA ASN A 91 10.06 2.91 9.04
C ASN A 91 11.29 2.84 8.11
N THR A 92 12.22 1.95 8.44
CA THR A 92 13.58 1.92 7.85
C THR A 92 13.60 1.34 6.44
N GLY A 93 12.44 1.09 5.84
CA GLY A 93 12.40 0.61 4.46
C GLY A 93 11.02 0.24 3.92
N ALA A 94 9.99 0.06 4.76
CA ALA A 94 8.64 -0.11 4.25
C ALA A 94 7.98 1.26 4.04
N PRO A 95 7.08 1.39 3.06
CA PRO A 95 6.12 2.50 3.05
C PRO A 95 5.08 2.31 4.16
N ASP A 96 4.52 3.40 4.68
CA ASP A 96 3.35 3.34 5.56
C ASP A 96 2.11 2.92 4.77
N ASP A 97 1.06 2.47 5.47
CA ASP A 97 -0.22 2.11 4.86
C ASP A 97 -0.76 3.21 3.95
N LEU A 98 -1.16 2.82 2.74
CA LEU A 98 -1.72 3.71 1.70
C LEU A 98 -0.81 4.88 1.30
N SER A 99 0.47 4.87 1.68
CA SER A 99 1.40 5.98 1.41
C SER A 99 2.03 5.92 0.02
N VAL A 100 1.96 4.78 -0.68
CA VAL A 100 2.47 4.63 -2.04
C VAL A 100 1.46 5.20 -3.04
N THR A 101 1.73 6.42 -3.53
CA THR A 101 0.92 7.07 -4.56
C THR A 101 1.49 6.79 -5.95
N THR A 102 0.71 7.12 -6.99
CA THR A 102 1.16 6.96 -8.39
C THR A 102 2.43 7.76 -8.70
N GLN A 103 2.63 8.93 -8.08
CA GLN A 103 3.85 9.72 -8.28
C GLN A 103 5.10 9.05 -7.68
N LYS A 104 4.93 8.17 -6.69
CA LYS A 104 6.03 7.38 -6.12
C LYS A 104 6.37 6.15 -6.97
N ILE A 105 5.49 5.76 -7.90
CA ILE A 105 5.72 4.69 -8.87
C ILE A 105 5.93 5.32 -10.25
N THR A 106 7.18 5.63 -10.59
CA THR A 106 7.49 6.21 -11.90
C THR A 106 7.22 5.23 -13.04
N ALA A 107 7.15 5.74 -14.28
CA ALA A 107 7.00 4.89 -15.45
C ALA A 107 8.12 3.81 -15.48
N ASN A 108 7.73 2.56 -15.77
CA ASN A 108 8.61 1.38 -15.77
C ASN A 108 9.27 1.04 -14.42
N ALA A 109 8.80 1.58 -13.29
CA ALA A 109 9.34 1.26 -11.96
C ALA A 109 8.94 -0.13 -11.44
N VAL A 110 7.95 -0.76 -12.08
CA VAL A 110 7.46 -2.10 -11.73
C VAL A 110 7.82 -3.05 -12.86
N GLU A 111 8.85 -3.85 -12.63
CA GLU A 111 9.33 -4.91 -13.51
C GLU A 111 8.64 -6.23 -13.22
N THR A 112 8.77 -7.19 -14.14
CA THR A 112 8.13 -8.51 -14.02
C THR A 112 8.55 -9.26 -12.76
N LEU A 113 9.83 -9.16 -12.35
CA LEU A 113 10.34 -9.84 -11.15
C LEU A 113 9.74 -9.28 -9.85
N GLN A 114 9.22 -8.05 -9.87
CA GLN A 114 8.56 -7.43 -8.71
C GLN A 114 7.10 -7.86 -8.57
N ILE A 115 6.54 -8.52 -9.59
CA ILE A 115 5.20 -9.11 -9.55
C ILE A 115 5.36 -10.61 -9.39
N ALA A 116 5.15 -11.10 -8.16
CA ALA A 116 5.19 -12.54 -7.90
C ALA A 116 4.12 -13.30 -8.71
N ASP A 117 4.33 -14.60 -8.90
CA ASP A 117 3.33 -15.48 -9.49
C ASP A 117 2.00 -15.36 -8.72
N ASP A 118 0.89 -15.30 -9.46
CA ASP A 118 -0.47 -15.10 -8.93
C ASP A 118 -0.67 -13.80 -8.11
N ALA A 119 0.26 -12.83 -8.17
CA ALA A 119 0.11 -11.57 -7.45
C ALA A 119 -1.04 -10.71 -7.99
N VAL A 120 -1.36 -10.79 -9.29
CA VAL A 120 -2.49 -10.08 -9.91
C VAL A 120 -3.58 -11.10 -10.23
N THR A 121 -4.60 -11.17 -9.38
CA THR A 121 -5.74 -12.10 -9.53
C THR A 121 -6.96 -11.38 -10.09
N GLY A 122 -7.94 -12.14 -10.59
CA GLY A 122 -9.19 -11.60 -11.13
C GLY A 122 -9.85 -10.54 -10.24
N PRO A 123 -10.05 -10.77 -8.92
CA PRO A 123 -10.63 -9.77 -8.01
C PRO A 123 -9.81 -8.49 -7.80
N LYS A 124 -8.53 -8.46 -8.20
CA LYS A 124 -7.69 -7.24 -8.16
C LYS A 124 -7.79 -6.42 -9.45
N ILE A 125 -8.50 -6.93 -10.46
CA ILE A 125 -8.72 -6.29 -11.75
C ILE A 125 -10.18 -5.86 -11.78
N ASP A 126 -10.42 -4.55 -11.82
CA ASP A 126 -11.78 -4.02 -11.87
C ASP A 126 -12.52 -4.46 -13.14
N ASP A 127 -13.84 -4.59 -13.04
CA ASP A 127 -14.70 -4.93 -14.18
C ASP A 127 -14.52 -3.91 -15.32
N GLY A 128 -14.18 -4.41 -16.50
CA GLY A 128 -13.93 -3.59 -17.69
C GLY A 128 -12.53 -2.95 -17.76
N ALA A 129 -11.63 -3.20 -16.78
CA ALA A 129 -10.26 -2.70 -16.84
C ALA A 129 -9.46 -3.31 -18.02
N ILE A 130 -9.78 -4.55 -18.41
CA ILE A 130 -9.20 -5.20 -19.59
C ILE A 130 -10.09 -4.96 -20.80
N SER A 131 -9.48 -4.49 -21.89
CA SER A 131 -10.12 -4.14 -23.15
C SER A 131 -9.28 -4.67 -24.31
N ALA A 132 -9.76 -4.56 -25.55
CA ALA A 132 -9.08 -5.14 -26.71
C ALA A 132 -7.61 -4.70 -26.86
N ASN A 133 -7.29 -3.45 -26.48
CA ASN A 133 -5.94 -2.89 -26.47
C ASN A 133 -5.00 -3.49 -25.40
N HIS A 134 -5.52 -4.16 -24.38
CA HIS A 134 -4.74 -4.86 -23.37
C HIS A 134 -4.43 -6.32 -23.75
N ILE A 135 -5.15 -6.86 -24.72
CA ILE A 135 -5.03 -8.27 -25.14
C ILE A 135 -4.13 -8.31 -26.38
N ASN A 136 -3.20 -9.26 -26.42
CA ASN A 136 -2.39 -9.48 -27.62
C ASN A 136 -3.32 -9.84 -28.79
N SER A 137 -3.20 -9.13 -29.91
CA SER A 137 -4.04 -9.33 -31.08
C SER A 137 -3.88 -10.72 -31.72
N SER A 138 -2.79 -11.44 -31.44
CA SER A 138 -2.61 -12.82 -31.88
C SER A 138 -3.39 -13.83 -31.04
N LEU A 139 -3.91 -13.43 -29.88
CA LEU A 139 -4.74 -14.30 -29.06
C LEU A 139 -6.10 -14.48 -29.74
N SER A 140 -6.39 -15.71 -30.14
CA SER A 140 -7.71 -16.08 -30.65
C SER A 140 -8.73 -16.05 -29.51
N LEU A 141 -9.34 -14.90 -29.33
CA LEU A 141 -10.63 -14.81 -28.64
C LEU A 141 -11.66 -15.50 -29.54
N ALA A 142 -12.70 -16.13 -28.98
CA ALA A 142 -13.62 -17.07 -29.63
C ALA A 142 -14.46 -16.53 -30.85
N GLY A 143 -13.95 -15.55 -31.58
CA GLY A 143 -14.57 -14.90 -32.73
C GLY A 143 -15.60 -13.85 -32.32
N PRO A 144 -16.00 -12.98 -33.26
CA PRO A 144 -17.11 -12.05 -33.06
C PRO A 144 -18.40 -12.75 -32.64
N SER A 145 -19.10 -12.17 -31.66
CA SER A 145 -20.36 -12.68 -31.14
C SER A 145 -21.30 -11.54 -30.73
N TYR A 146 -22.60 -11.72 -30.91
CA TYR A 146 -23.64 -10.79 -30.49
C TYR A 146 -24.43 -11.31 -29.29
N GLY A 147 -24.88 -10.36 -28.47
CA GLY A 147 -25.64 -10.58 -27.24
C GLY A 147 -24.74 -10.76 -26.02
N SER A 148 -25.22 -10.31 -24.85
CA SER A 148 -24.47 -10.41 -23.59
C SER A 148 -24.17 -11.85 -23.16
N ASN A 149 -24.98 -12.81 -23.61
CA ASN A 149 -24.77 -14.24 -23.41
C ASN A 149 -24.19 -14.94 -24.67
N SER A 150 -23.69 -14.16 -25.64
CA SER A 150 -23.00 -14.67 -26.84
C SER A 150 -23.77 -15.73 -27.63
N ILE A 151 -25.06 -15.48 -27.89
CA ILE A 151 -25.95 -16.46 -28.53
C ILE A 151 -25.79 -16.55 -30.05
N ILE A 152 -25.16 -15.56 -30.68
CA ILE A 152 -25.01 -15.48 -32.14
C ILE A 152 -23.54 -15.27 -32.48
N ARG A 153 -22.92 -16.21 -33.19
CA ARG A 153 -21.60 -16.03 -33.82
C ARG A 153 -21.75 -15.32 -35.16
N THR A 154 -20.80 -14.48 -35.52
CA THR A 154 -20.79 -13.78 -36.81
C THR A 154 -19.45 -13.88 -37.51
N ASN A 155 -19.49 -13.82 -38.85
CA ASN A 155 -18.32 -13.63 -39.70
C ASN A 155 -18.50 -12.37 -40.56
N ALA A 156 -17.40 -11.82 -41.06
CA ALA A 156 -17.45 -10.75 -42.03
C ALA A 156 -18.02 -11.25 -43.37
N LYS A 157 -18.63 -10.33 -44.13
CA LYS A 157 -19.10 -10.62 -45.50
C LYS A 157 -17.95 -10.68 -46.52
N ASN A 158 -16.87 -9.96 -46.24
CA ASN A 158 -15.67 -9.92 -47.06
C ASN A 158 -14.49 -10.39 -46.19
N ILE A 159 -13.71 -11.33 -46.70
CA ILE A 159 -12.57 -11.94 -46.02
C ILE A 159 -11.29 -11.51 -46.75
N SER A 160 -10.46 -10.75 -46.04
CA SER A 160 -9.20 -10.19 -46.55
C SER A 160 -7.99 -10.80 -45.86
N GLU A 161 -8.01 -12.11 -45.63
CA GLU A 161 -6.95 -12.86 -44.95
C GLU A 161 -6.91 -14.33 -45.37
N ASN A 162 -5.74 -14.97 -45.21
CA ASN A 162 -5.63 -16.41 -45.42
C ASN A 162 -6.17 -17.17 -44.21
N ILE A 163 -6.99 -18.18 -44.46
CA ILE A 163 -7.51 -19.08 -43.42
C ILE A 163 -6.99 -20.48 -43.71
N ILE A 164 -6.41 -21.13 -42.70
CA ILE A 164 -5.95 -22.51 -42.78
C ILE A 164 -6.72 -23.30 -41.73
N PHE A 165 -7.41 -24.35 -42.17
CA PHE A 165 -8.02 -25.31 -41.25
C PHE A 165 -6.92 -26.27 -40.82
N ASP A 166 -6.72 -26.41 -39.51
CA ASP A 166 -5.90 -27.51 -38.98
C ASP A 166 -6.50 -28.86 -39.42
N GLU A 167 -5.66 -29.90 -39.48
CA GLU A 167 -6.10 -31.24 -39.89
C GLU A 167 -7.27 -31.74 -39.02
N ASN A 168 -8.25 -32.41 -39.64
CA ASN A 168 -9.43 -32.98 -38.98
C ASN A 168 -10.32 -31.97 -38.22
N THR A 169 -10.44 -30.73 -38.71
CA THR A 169 -11.24 -29.68 -38.08
C THR A 169 -12.50 -29.35 -38.89
N ASN A 170 -13.63 -29.13 -38.21
CA ASN A 170 -14.85 -28.62 -38.84
C ASN A 170 -15.01 -27.12 -38.57
N GLY A 171 -15.36 -26.37 -39.60
CA GLY A 171 -15.65 -24.94 -39.52
C GLY A 171 -17.01 -24.61 -40.11
N MET A 172 -17.65 -23.56 -39.57
CA MET A 172 -18.94 -23.06 -40.05
C MET A 172 -18.87 -21.55 -40.25
N THR A 173 -19.44 -21.06 -41.35
CA THR A 173 -19.65 -19.64 -41.62
C THR A 173 -21.06 -19.41 -42.18
N VAL A 174 -21.64 -18.24 -41.97
CA VAL A 174 -22.93 -17.85 -42.56
C VAL A 174 -22.70 -17.02 -43.83
N GLY A 175 -23.40 -17.41 -44.90
CA GLY A 175 -23.28 -16.80 -46.24
C GLY A 175 -24.27 -15.65 -46.50
N PRO A 176 -24.09 -14.91 -47.62
CA PRO A 176 -23.00 -15.04 -48.59
C PRO A 176 -21.68 -14.42 -48.07
N ILE A 177 -20.56 -15.01 -48.50
CA ILE A 177 -19.20 -14.53 -48.21
C ILE A 177 -18.42 -14.31 -49.50
N THR A 178 -17.51 -13.35 -49.50
CA THR A 178 -16.55 -13.09 -50.58
C THR A 178 -15.14 -13.20 -50.01
N ILE A 179 -14.28 -13.98 -50.65
CA ILE A 179 -12.84 -13.98 -50.36
C ILE A 179 -12.18 -13.01 -51.32
N ASP A 180 -11.39 -12.06 -50.80
CA ASP A 180 -10.69 -11.09 -51.64
C ASP A 180 -9.68 -11.81 -52.57
N PRO A 181 -9.43 -11.29 -53.80
CA PRO A 181 -8.74 -12.04 -54.86
C PRO A 181 -7.30 -12.50 -54.58
N THR A 182 -6.68 -12.02 -53.49
CA THR A 182 -5.30 -12.37 -53.09
C THR A 182 -5.22 -13.38 -51.96
N TYR A 183 -6.36 -13.80 -51.40
CA TYR A 183 -6.42 -14.65 -50.22
C TYR A 183 -7.08 -16.00 -50.49
N TYR A 184 -6.77 -16.97 -49.63
CA TYR A 184 -7.21 -18.35 -49.79
C TYR A 184 -7.71 -18.94 -48.47
N VAL A 185 -8.74 -19.79 -48.58
CA VAL A 185 -9.14 -20.71 -47.50
C VAL A 185 -8.62 -22.09 -47.85
N THR A 186 -7.63 -22.56 -47.08
CA THR A 186 -7.08 -23.91 -47.22
C THR A 186 -7.81 -24.85 -46.28
N VAL A 187 -8.61 -25.76 -46.85
CA VAL A 187 -9.27 -26.83 -46.10
C VAL A 187 -8.38 -28.07 -46.15
N SER A 188 -7.67 -28.32 -45.06
CA SER A 188 -6.74 -29.45 -44.94
C SER A 188 -7.44 -30.81 -44.98
N SER A 189 -6.68 -31.88 -45.19
CA SER A 189 -7.21 -33.25 -45.25
C SER A 189 -8.02 -33.59 -43.97
N GLY A 190 -9.17 -34.22 -44.16
CA GLY A 190 -10.09 -34.59 -43.07
C GLY A 190 -10.92 -33.44 -42.50
N SER A 191 -10.71 -32.20 -42.97
CA SER A 191 -11.45 -31.03 -42.51
C SER A 191 -12.68 -30.74 -43.39
N THR A 192 -13.72 -30.15 -42.81
CA THR A 192 -14.93 -29.73 -43.54
C THR A 192 -15.24 -28.27 -43.25
N TRP A 193 -15.46 -27.49 -44.30
CA TRP A 193 -16.01 -26.15 -44.19
C TRP A 193 -17.47 -26.15 -44.65
N THR A 194 -18.38 -25.82 -43.73
CA THR A 194 -19.81 -25.68 -44.02
C THR A 194 -20.18 -24.20 -44.10
N ILE A 195 -20.83 -23.81 -45.19
CA ILE A 195 -21.40 -22.47 -45.36
C ILE A 195 -22.92 -22.62 -45.30
N ILE A 196 -23.54 -22.02 -44.29
CA ILE A 196 -24.99 -22.03 -44.08
C ILE A 196 -25.66 -20.75 -44.59
#